data_AF-A0A380CX52-F1
#
_entry.id   AF-A0A380CX52-F1
#
_cell.length_a   1.000
_cell.length_b   1.000
_cell.length_c   1.000
_cell.angle_alpha   90.00
_cell.angle_beta   90.00
_cell.angle_gamma   90.00
#
_symmetry.space_group_name_H-M   'P 1'
#
loop_
_entity.id
_entity.type
_entity.pdbx_description
1 polymer ?
#
loop_
_entity_poly.entity_id
_entity_poly.type
_entity_poly.pdbx_seq_one_letter_code
_entity_poly.pdbx_strand_id
1 'polypeptide(L)'
;MCLSVLMFNRILKYTNMKDLLKLKSSLAQEIENILNAQIKVEAHSSALYLAMSSWCDDQGLDFSSDFFAKQSNEEREHMLKLFNYINNRGGRAVSPEITGIPTDFESFRSVFEQTLEQEMFVTEQFNLIADKCMKAKDYVTFNFVQWFLEEQVEEEYVARRILEMFDVIGEEGTGRWEIDKHVNKVALGAE
;
A
#
# COMPACT_ATOMS: atom_id res chain seq x y z
N MET A 1 -0.34 -22.72 43.53
CA MET A 1 0.57 -23.45 42.61
C MET A 1 -0.19 -24.30 41.59
N CYS A 2 -1.25 -23.79 40.92
CA CYS A 2 -2.07 -24.66 40.03
C CYS A 2 -2.29 -24.16 38.59
N LEU A 3 -2.03 -22.89 38.24
CA LEU A 3 -2.14 -22.47 36.84
C LEU A 3 -0.92 -22.87 35.98
N SER A 4 0.28 -22.87 36.55
CA SER A 4 1.51 -23.21 35.81
C SER A 4 1.54 -24.69 35.39
N VAL A 5 1.07 -25.61 36.25
CA VAL A 5 1.01 -27.05 35.95
C VAL A 5 -0.07 -27.38 34.93
N LEU A 6 -1.20 -26.66 34.94
CA LEU A 6 -2.27 -26.81 33.93
C LEU A 6 -1.82 -26.31 32.55
N MET A 7 -1.03 -25.24 32.46
CA MET A 7 -0.41 -24.82 31.20
C MET A 7 0.67 -25.80 30.72
N PHE A 8 1.52 -26.29 31.63
CA PHE A 8 2.57 -27.25 31.29
C PHE A 8 1.99 -28.58 30.77
N ASN A 9 0.90 -29.06 31.37
CA ASN A 9 0.19 -30.25 30.93
C ASN A 9 -0.61 -30.06 29.62
N ARG A 10 -0.84 -28.82 29.19
CA ARG A 10 -1.46 -28.50 27.89
C ARG A 10 -0.45 -28.57 26.76
N ILE A 11 0.80 -28.19 27.02
CA ILE A 11 1.92 -28.23 26.07
C ILE A 11 2.30 -29.68 25.72
N LEU A 12 2.29 -30.58 26.71
CA LEU A 12 2.64 -32.00 26.51
C LEU A 12 1.62 -32.80 25.66
N LYS A 13 0.42 -32.26 25.39
CA LYS A 13 -0.59 -32.91 24.52
C LYS A 13 -0.39 -32.62 23.02
N TYR A 14 0.50 -31.70 22.66
CA TYR A 14 0.75 -31.27 21.28
C TYR A 14 2.11 -31.76 20.79
N THR A 15 2.35 -33.07 20.85
CA THR A 15 3.61 -33.71 20.44
C THR A 15 3.82 -33.79 18.92
N ASN A 16 2.91 -33.23 18.11
CA ASN A 16 3.07 -33.13 16.66
C ASN A 16 3.45 -31.70 16.24
N MET A 17 4.45 -31.59 15.36
CA MET A 17 4.88 -30.33 14.73
C MET A 17 3.72 -29.54 14.11
N LYS A 18 2.70 -30.21 13.56
CA LYS A 18 1.49 -29.56 13.03
C LYS A 18 0.69 -28.80 14.10
N ASP A 19 0.69 -29.27 15.33
CA ASP A 19 -0.03 -28.63 16.43
C ASP A 19 0.75 -27.43 16.99
N LEU A 20 2.08 -27.52 17.03
CA LEU A 20 2.95 -26.39 17.36
C LEU A 20 2.85 -25.27 16.33
N LEU A 21 2.71 -25.60 15.04
CA LEU A 21 2.49 -24.62 13.98
C LEU A 21 1.15 -23.88 14.14
N LYS A 22 0.08 -24.57 14.56
CA LYS A 22 -1.21 -23.93 14.90
C LYS A 22 -1.16 -23.02 16.13
N LEU A 23 -0.21 -23.25 17.04
CA LEU A 23 0.04 -22.39 18.19
C LEU A 23 0.96 -21.21 17.88
N LYS A 24 1.71 -21.26 16.77
CA LYS A 24 2.71 -20.26 16.41
C LYS A 24 2.11 -18.97 15.84
N SER A 25 0.98 -19.06 15.13
CA SER A 25 0.33 -17.92 14.48
C SER A 25 -1.10 -17.75 14.97
N SER A 26 -1.48 -16.51 15.26
CA SER A 26 -2.89 -16.14 15.49
C SER A 26 -3.57 -15.62 14.23
N LEU A 27 -2.88 -15.66 13.09
CA LEU A 27 -3.36 -15.22 11.78
C LEU A 27 -3.95 -16.43 11.04
N ALA A 28 -5.21 -16.33 10.60
CA ALA A 28 -5.79 -17.36 9.76
C ALA A 28 -5.06 -17.37 8.40
N GLN A 29 -4.83 -18.57 7.83
CA GLN A 29 -4.09 -18.71 6.57
C GLN A 29 -4.71 -17.89 5.42
N GLU A 30 -6.04 -17.78 5.37
CA GLU A 30 -6.74 -16.92 4.41
C GLU A 30 -6.31 -15.45 4.56
N ILE A 31 -6.29 -14.94 5.80
CA ILE A 31 -5.89 -13.55 6.08
C ILE A 31 -4.40 -13.34 5.79
N GLU A 32 -3.55 -14.31 6.14
CA GLU A 32 -2.13 -14.26 5.80
C GLU A 32 -1.89 -14.19 4.29
N ASN A 33 -2.66 -14.95 3.51
CA ASN A 33 -2.52 -14.97 2.06
C ASN A 33 -2.94 -13.64 1.42
N ILE A 34 -4.06 -13.05 1.86
CA ILE A 34 -4.51 -11.75 1.31
C ILE A 34 -3.58 -10.61 1.71
N LEU A 35 -3.01 -10.63 2.92
CA LEU A 35 -2.02 -9.62 3.32
C LEU A 35 -0.72 -9.75 2.52
N ASN A 36 -0.28 -10.98 2.23
CA ASN A 36 0.86 -11.20 1.34
C ASN A 36 0.57 -10.78 -0.11
N ALA A 37 -0.67 -10.91 -0.58
CA ALA A 37 -1.08 -10.36 -1.87
C ALA A 37 -1.00 -8.83 -1.85
N GLN A 38 -1.44 -8.18 -0.77
CA GLN A 38 -1.34 -6.73 -0.62
C GLN A 38 0.11 -6.24 -0.56
N ILE A 39 1.02 -6.96 0.09
CA ILE A 39 2.47 -6.65 0.04
C ILE A 39 2.95 -6.55 -1.41
N LYS A 40 2.46 -7.40 -2.31
CA LYS A 40 2.79 -7.32 -3.75
C LYS A 40 2.20 -6.09 -4.43
N VAL A 41 1.00 -5.68 -4.04
CA VAL A 41 0.36 -4.47 -4.56
C VAL A 41 1.19 -3.24 -4.17
N GLU A 42 1.51 -3.04 -2.90
CA GLU A 42 2.31 -1.86 -2.47
C GLU A 42 3.73 -1.88 -3.04
N ALA A 43 4.34 -3.07 -3.14
CA ALA A 43 5.64 -3.22 -3.78
C ALA A 43 5.60 -2.85 -5.27
N HIS A 44 4.48 -3.12 -5.95
CA HIS A 44 4.27 -2.72 -7.33
C HIS A 44 4.03 -1.22 -7.43
N SER A 45 3.18 -0.62 -6.57
CA SER A 45 2.96 0.83 -6.49
C SER A 45 4.29 1.57 -6.30
N SER A 46 5.11 1.12 -5.34
CA SER A 46 6.44 1.68 -5.09
C SER A 46 7.34 1.66 -6.33
N ALA A 47 7.40 0.53 -7.05
CA ALA A 47 8.21 0.40 -8.25
C ALA A 47 7.65 1.19 -9.45
N LEU A 48 6.32 1.27 -9.58
CA LEU A 48 5.64 2.07 -10.59
C LEU A 48 5.94 3.56 -10.39
N TYR A 49 5.81 4.06 -9.17
CA TYR A 49 6.09 5.46 -8.85
C TYR A 49 7.57 5.79 -9.01
N LEU A 50 8.49 4.85 -8.77
CA LEU A 50 9.90 5.06 -9.09
C LEU A 50 10.12 5.22 -10.61
N ALA A 51 9.42 4.44 -11.43
CA ALA A 51 9.50 4.57 -12.88
C ALA A 51 8.88 5.89 -13.37
N MET A 52 7.74 6.30 -12.80
CA MET A 52 7.10 7.59 -13.08
C MET A 52 8.01 8.76 -12.71
N SER A 53 8.69 8.68 -11.56
CA SER A 53 9.68 9.69 -11.14
C SER A 53 10.79 9.84 -12.19
N SER A 54 11.40 8.73 -12.61
CA SER A 54 12.44 8.75 -13.64
C SER A 54 11.94 9.30 -14.98
N TRP A 55 10.70 8.99 -15.35
CA TRP A 55 10.11 9.52 -16.59
C TRP A 55 9.85 11.02 -16.48
N CYS A 56 9.30 11.51 -15.36
CA CYS A 56 9.10 12.94 -15.13
C CYS A 56 10.43 13.73 -15.19
N ASP A 57 11.52 13.19 -14.64
CA ASP A 57 12.86 13.78 -14.72
C ASP A 57 13.32 13.92 -16.19
N ASP A 58 13.19 12.87 -17.00
CA ASP A 58 13.53 12.87 -18.42
C ASP A 58 12.70 13.90 -19.22
N GLN A 59 11.47 14.19 -18.77
CA GLN A 59 10.59 15.20 -19.37
C GLN A 59 10.80 16.62 -18.82
N GLY A 60 11.74 16.84 -17.89
CA GLY A 60 12.00 18.14 -17.26
C GLY A 60 10.91 18.62 -16.30
N LEU A 61 10.19 17.68 -15.68
CA LEU A 61 9.11 17.90 -14.71
C LEU A 61 9.65 17.65 -13.29
N ASP A 62 10.58 18.50 -12.86
CA ASP A 62 11.37 18.30 -11.65
C ASP A 62 10.51 18.10 -10.40
N PHE A 63 9.41 18.85 -10.26
CA PHE A 63 8.57 18.76 -9.07
C PHE A 63 7.74 17.47 -9.05
N SER A 64 7.26 17.01 -10.21
CA SER A 64 6.56 15.74 -10.33
C SER A 64 7.52 14.56 -10.16
N SER A 65 8.76 14.67 -10.64
CA SER A 65 9.81 13.69 -10.38
C SER A 65 10.05 13.51 -8.87
N ASP A 66 10.21 14.62 -8.14
CA ASP A 66 10.34 14.62 -6.69
C ASP A 66 9.11 14.08 -5.97
N PHE A 67 7.90 14.40 -6.45
CA PHE A 67 6.64 13.89 -5.92
C PHE A 67 6.59 12.37 -6.01
N PHE A 68 6.81 11.80 -7.20
CA PHE A 68 6.77 10.35 -7.38
C PHE A 68 7.90 9.61 -6.68
N ALA A 69 9.06 10.25 -6.49
CA ALA A 69 10.12 9.68 -5.65
C ALA A 69 9.68 9.56 -4.19
N LYS A 70 8.90 10.52 -3.67
CA LYS A 70 8.31 10.43 -2.31
C LYS A 70 7.23 9.36 -2.24
N GLN A 71 6.26 9.37 -3.15
CA GLN A 71 5.22 8.33 -3.21
C GLN A 71 5.85 6.92 -3.30
N SER A 72 6.90 6.75 -4.10
CA SER A 72 7.62 5.46 -4.20
C SER A 72 8.16 4.99 -2.83
N ASN A 73 8.70 5.91 -2.02
CA ASN A 73 9.19 5.59 -0.69
C ASN A 73 8.05 5.32 0.29
N GLU A 74 6.97 6.08 0.24
CA GLU A 74 5.78 5.90 1.09
C GLU A 74 5.14 4.53 0.85
N GLU A 75 4.92 4.16 -0.41
CA GLU A 75 4.44 2.83 -0.79
C GLU A 75 5.36 1.69 -0.35
N ARG A 76 6.67 1.95 -0.33
CA ARG A 76 7.63 0.99 0.21
C ARG A 76 7.47 0.83 1.73
N GLU A 77 7.17 1.90 2.45
CA GLU A 77 6.87 1.84 3.88
C GLU A 77 5.53 1.16 4.15
N HIS A 78 4.51 1.34 3.28
CA HIS A 78 3.25 0.61 3.31
C HIS A 78 3.47 -0.90 3.17
N MET A 79 4.25 -1.31 2.16
CA MET A 79 4.70 -2.69 1.97
C MET A 79 5.37 -3.25 3.24
N LEU A 80 6.33 -2.53 3.80
CA LEU A 80 7.08 -2.99 4.98
C LEU A 80 6.21 -3.06 6.23
N LYS A 81 5.23 -2.18 6.37
CA LYS A 81 4.27 -2.20 7.48
C LYS A 81 3.44 -3.48 7.47
N LEU A 82 2.92 -3.87 6.30
CA LEU A 82 2.23 -5.16 6.11
C LEU A 82 3.18 -6.34 6.37
N PHE A 83 4.39 -6.30 5.80
CA PHE A 83 5.39 -7.35 5.95
C PHE A 83 5.74 -7.63 7.42
N ASN A 84 6.01 -6.56 8.17
CA ASN A 84 6.34 -6.66 9.59
C ASN A 84 5.13 -7.12 10.41
N TYR A 85 3.93 -6.66 10.07
CA TYR A 85 2.70 -7.08 10.74
C TYR A 85 2.48 -8.59 10.66
N ILE A 86 2.59 -9.19 9.47
CA ILE A 86 2.43 -10.64 9.27
C ILE A 86 3.43 -11.41 10.14
N ASN A 87 4.70 -10.99 10.12
CA ASN A 87 5.75 -11.65 10.91
C ASN A 87 5.48 -11.53 12.42
N ASN A 88 5.02 -10.36 12.89
CA ASN A 88 4.68 -10.12 14.30
C ASN A 88 3.48 -10.94 14.78
N ARG A 89 2.56 -11.30 13.86
CA ARG A 89 1.41 -12.18 14.15
C ARG A 89 1.76 -13.68 14.11
N GLY A 90 3.01 -14.01 13.83
CA GLY A 90 3.52 -15.38 13.75
C GLY A 90 3.34 -16.05 12.39
N GLY A 91 2.85 -15.31 11.39
CA GLY A 91 2.77 -15.73 9.99
C GLY A 91 4.11 -15.58 9.28
N ARG A 92 4.13 -15.82 7.96
CA ARG A 92 5.31 -15.62 7.12
C ARG A 92 5.01 -14.58 6.04
N ALA A 93 5.64 -13.42 6.15
CA ALA A 93 5.64 -12.46 5.07
C ALA A 93 6.53 -12.95 3.92
N VAL A 94 6.09 -12.68 2.69
CA VAL A 94 6.76 -13.07 1.46
C VAL A 94 7.19 -11.82 0.72
N SER A 95 8.49 -11.73 0.39
CA SER A 95 8.98 -10.70 -0.52
C SER A 95 8.60 -11.11 -1.94
N PRO A 96 7.77 -10.33 -2.65
CA PRO A 96 7.22 -10.73 -3.94
C PRO A 96 8.17 -10.44 -5.09
N GLU A 97 8.02 -11.17 -6.19
CA GLU A 97 8.56 -10.76 -7.49
C GLU A 97 7.71 -9.62 -8.06
N ILE A 98 8.39 -8.58 -8.57
CA ILE A 98 7.77 -7.40 -9.19
C ILE A 98 8.10 -7.39 -10.68
N THR A 99 7.06 -7.34 -11.50
CA THR A 99 7.12 -7.46 -12.96
C THR A 99 6.11 -6.52 -13.58
N GLY A 100 6.32 -6.14 -14.85
CA GLY A 100 5.32 -5.37 -15.60
C GLY A 100 5.36 -3.87 -15.32
N ILE A 101 6.44 -3.36 -14.73
CA ILE A 101 6.64 -1.92 -14.55
C ILE A 101 6.91 -1.26 -15.91
N PRO A 102 6.10 -0.27 -16.34
CA PRO A 102 6.34 0.47 -17.57
C PRO A 102 7.66 1.24 -17.53
N THR A 103 8.27 1.44 -18.70
CA THR A 103 9.47 2.29 -18.86
C THR A 103 9.17 3.59 -19.60
N ASP A 104 7.95 3.75 -20.10
CA ASP A 104 7.51 4.92 -20.85
C ASP A 104 6.03 5.17 -20.58
N PHE A 105 5.62 6.43 -20.71
CA PHE A 105 4.27 6.92 -20.42
C PHE A 105 3.84 7.89 -21.53
N GLU A 106 2.56 7.86 -21.89
CA GLU A 106 2.06 8.55 -23.09
C GLU A 106 2.16 10.09 -22.99
N SER A 107 1.86 10.62 -21.81
CA SER A 107 1.80 12.06 -21.55
C SER A 107 1.90 12.38 -20.06
N PHE A 108 2.14 13.66 -19.75
CA PHE A 108 2.18 14.14 -18.37
C PHE A 108 0.86 13.87 -17.62
N ARG A 109 -0.27 14.11 -18.28
CA ARG A 109 -1.60 13.78 -17.74
C ARG A 109 -1.77 12.29 -17.49
N SER A 110 -1.33 11.44 -18.44
CA SER A 110 -1.50 9.99 -18.34
C SER A 110 -0.77 9.36 -17.16
N VAL A 111 0.31 10.00 -16.68
CA VAL A 111 1.04 9.54 -15.49
C VAL A 111 0.12 9.64 -14.27
N PHE A 112 -0.54 10.77 -14.06
CA PHE A 112 -1.46 10.96 -12.94
C PHE A 112 -2.80 10.22 -13.12
N GLU A 113 -3.25 9.97 -14.36
CA GLU A 113 -4.41 9.11 -14.61
C GLU A 113 -4.13 7.69 -14.12
N GLN A 114 -2.97 7.14 -14.47
CA GLN A 114 -2.51 5.84 -13.97
C GLN A 114 -2.29 5.83 -12.46
N THR A 115 -1.79 6.91 -11.87
CA THR A 115 -1.68 7.04 -10.40
C THR A 115 -3.05 6.96 -9.74
N LEU A 116 -4.04 7.71 -10.22
CA LEU A 116 -5.39 7.66 -9.65
C LEU A 116 -6.03 6.27 -9.79
N GLU A 117 -5.85 5.61 -10.95
CA GLU A 117 -6.32 4.23 -11.16
C GLU A 117 -5.65 3.25 -10.19
N GLN A 118 -4.35 3.37 -9.99
CA GLN A 118 -3.59 2.55 -9.04
C GLN A 118 -4.08 2.77 -7.61
N GLU A 119 -4.24 4.02 -7.16
CA GLU A 119 -4.70 4.32 -5.80
C GLU A 119 -6.13 3.84 -5.55
N MET A 120 -7.04 4.01 -6.51
CA MET A 120 -8.38 3.45 -6.40
C MET A 120 -8.38 1.92 -6.31
N PHE A 121 -7.47 1.24 -7.03
CA PHE A 121 -7.30 -0.20 -6.94
C PHE A 121 -6.77 -0.61 -5.55
N VAL A 122 -5.76 0.09 -5.01
CA VAL A 122 -5.22 -0.15 -3.67
C VAL A 122 -6.32 0.01 -2.62
N THR A 123 -7.12 1.07 -2.71
CA THR A 123 -8.29 1.29 -1.83
C THR A 123 -9.29 0.14 -1.89
N GLU A 124 -9.61 -0.35 -3.09
CA GLU A 124 -10.51 -1.49 -3.25
C GLU A 124 -9.94 -2.73 -2.54
N GLN A 125 -8.64 -3.01 -2.69
CA GLN A 125 -8.01 -4.14 -2.02
C GLN A 125 -8.07 -4.01 -0.49
N PHE A 126 -7.82 -2.84 0.09
CA PHE A 126 -7.95 -2.65 1.53
C PHE A 126 -9.37 -2.82 2.03
N ASN A 127 -10.38 -2.35 1.28
CA ASN A 127 -11.78 -2.60 1.61
C ASN A 127 -12.12 -4.10 1.60
N LEU A 128 -11.61 -4.84 0.61
CA LEU A 128 -11.76 -6.30 0.54
C LEU A 128 -11.09 -6.99 1.73
N ILE A 129 -9.88 -6.56 2.12
CA ILE A 129 -9.17 -7.11 3.28
C ILE A 129 -9.96 -6.83 4.56
N ALA A 130 -10.51 -5.63 4.73
CA ALA A 130 -11.32 -5.26 5.88
C ALA A 130 -12.59 -6.12 6.00
N ASP A 131 -13.32 -6.31 4.90
CA ASP A 131 -14.48 -7.20 4.84
C ASP A 131 -14.12 -8.65 5.20
N LYS A 132 -13.01 -9.16 4.67
CA LYS A 132 -12.50 -10.50 4.99
C LYS A 132 -12.16 -10.66 6.47
N CYS A 133 -11.50 -9.67 7.06
CA CYS A 133 -11.20 -9.67 8.49
C CYS A 133 -12.48 -9.72 9.33
N MET A 134 -13.49 -8.91 8.98
CA MET A 134 -14.77 -8.88 9.69
C MET A 134 -15.52 -10.22 9.59
N LYS A 135 -15.59 -10.81 8.40
CA LYS A 135 -16.20 -12.14 8.17
C LYS A 135 -15.49 -13.25 8.95
N ALA A 136 -14.16 -13.20 9.00
CA ALA A 136 -13.34 -14.14 9.76
C ALA A 136 -13.33 -13.86 11.28
N LYS A 137 -13.94 -12.76 11.74
CA LYS A 137 -13.86 -12.25 13.13
C LYS A 137 -12.41 -11.97 13.58
N ASP A 138 -11.52 -11.64 12.65
CA ASP A 138 -10.15 -11.21 12.93
C ASP A 138 -10.13 -9.70 13.18
N TYR A 139 -10.67 -9.30 14.34
CA TYR A 139 -10.77 -7.89 14.72
C TYR A 139 -9.40 -7.23 14.94
N VAL A 140 -8.37 -8.02 15.22
CA VAL A 140 -7.00 -7.51 15.40
C VAL A 140 -6.43 -7.07 14.06
N THR A 141 -6.61 -7.87 13.00
CA THR A 141 -6.21 -7.47 11.64
C THR A 141 -7.11 -6.37 11.11
N PHE A 142 -8.42 -6.42 11.37
CA PHE A 142 -9.33 -5.33 10.99
C PHE A 142 -8.90 -3.97 11.57
N ASN A 143 -8.55 -3.91 12.86
CA ASN A 143 -8.05 -2.69 13.49
C ASN A 143 -6.74 -2.21 12.84
N PHE A 144 -5.81 -3.14 12.60
CA PHE A 144 -4.55 -2.81 11.93
C PHE A 144 -4.75 -2.19 10.54
N VAL A 145 -5.68 -2.72 9.74
CA VAL A 145 -5.92 -2.18 8.38
C VAL A 145 -6.71 -0.88 8.36
N GLN A 146 -7.29 -0.43 9.47
CA GLN A 146 -7.97 0.88 9.52
C GLN A 146 -7.05 2.03 9.17
N TRP A 147 -5.78 1.96 9.59
CA TRP A 147 -4.79 2.99 9.24
C TRP A 147 -4.66 3.16 7.72
N PHE A 148 -4.62 2.06 6.96
CA PHE A 148 -4.53 2.13 5.50
C PHE A 148 -5.83 2.64 4.87
N LEU A 149 -6.99 2.27 5.43
CA LEU A 149 -8.27 2.80 4.95
C LEU A 149 -8.39 4.31 5.15
N GLU A 150 -7.83 4.84 6.25
CA GLU A 150 -7.76 6.28 6.50
C GLU A 150 -6.77 6.96 5.54
N GLU A 151 -5.59 6.36 5.35
CA GLU A 151 -4.55 6.86 4.45
C GLU A 151 -5.03 6.96 2.99
N GLN A 152 -5.70 5.93 2.48
CA GLN A 152 -6.18 5.91 1.09
C GLN A 152 -7.17 7.03 0.76
N VAL A 153 -7.84 7.63 1.76
CA VAL A 153 -8.68 8.81 1.55
C VAL A 153 -7.84 10.02 1.11
N GLU A 154 -6.65 10.16 1.69
CA GLU A 154 -5.70 11.21 1.32
C GLU A 154 -5.08 10.92 -0.05
N GLU A 155 -4.63 9.69 -0.31
CA GLU A 155 -4.02 9.31 -1.59
C GLU A 155 -4.94 9.56 -2.79
N GLU A 156 -6.19 9.08 -2.71
CA GLU A 156 -7.19 9.33 -3.76
C GLU A 156 -7.53 10.81 -3.91
N TYR A 157 -7.54 11.57 -2.81
CA TYR A 157 -7.79 13.01 -2.86
C TYR A 157 -6.66 13.71 -3.61
N VAL A 158 -5.41 13.43 -3.25
CA VAL A 158 -4.22 14.06 -3.86
C VAL A 158 -4.17 13.75 -5.36
N ALA A 159 -4.26 12.47 -5.75
CA ALA A 159 -4.23 12.07 -7.15
C ALA A 159 -5.35 12.75 -7.98
N ARG A 160 -6.57 12.80 -7.44
CA ARG A 160 -7.71 13.44 -8.11
C ARG A 160 -7.55 14.95 -8.24
N ARG A 161 -7.07 15.63 -7.19
CA ARG A 161 -6.85 17.09 -7.21
C ARG A 161 -5.78 17.47 -8.23
N ILE A 162 -4.72 16.68 -8.35
CA ILE A 162 -3.68 16.93 -9.37
C ILE A 162 -4.28 16.80 -10.78
N LEU A 163 -5.07 15.75 -11.05
CA LEU A 163 -5.73 15.59 -12.35
C LEU A 163 -6.67 16.75 -12.71
N GLU A 164 -7.45 17.23 -11.74
CA GLU A 164 -8.33 18.38 -11.97
C GLU A 164 -7.56 19.66 -12.34
N MET A 165 -6.28 19.81 -11.95
CA MET A 165 -5.47 20.95 -12.37
C MET A 165 -5.20 20.96 -13.88
N PHE A 166 -5.10 19.78 -14.52
CA PHE A 166 -4.98 19.70 -15.98
C PHE A 166 -6.22 20.29 -16.66
N ASP A 167 -7.41 20.10 -16.08
CA ASP A 167 -8.66 20.64 -16.62
C ASP A 167 -8.83 22.13 -16.36
N VAL A 168 -8.35 22.61 -15.21
CA VAL A 168 -8.49 24.02 -14.80
C VAL A 168 -7.44 24.92 -15.46
N ILE A 169 -6.19 24.47 -15.53
CA ILE A 169 -5.06 25.26 -16.05
C ILE A 169 -4.89 25.04 -17.55
N GLY A 170 -5.10 23.81 -18.02
CA GLY A 170 -4.68 23.36 -19.34
C GLY A 170 -3.17 23.17 -19.44
N GLU A 171 -2.72 22.52 -20.52
CA GLU A 171 -1.31 22.20 -20.74
C GLU A 171 -0.58 23.18 -21.68
N GLU A 172 -1.34 24.06 -22.35
CA GLU A 172 -0.81 25.01 -23.33
C GLU A 172 0.00 26.15 -22.70
N GLY A 173 0.96 26.69 -23.46
CA GLY A 173 1.79 27.81 -23.00
C GLY A 173 2.61 27.45 -21.76
N THR A 174 2.33 28.08 -20.62
CA THR A 174 2.99 27.81 -19.33
C THR A 174 2.26 26.76 -18.49
N GLY A 175 1.17 26.18 -19.00
CA GLY A 175 0.28 25.29 -18.25
C GLY A 175 0.99 24.10 -17.63
N ARG A 176 1.77 23.34 -18.42
CA ARG A 176 2.58 22.20 -17.91
C ARG A 176 3.52 22.60 -16.77
N TRP A 177 4.19 23.75 -16.90
CA TRP A 177 5.11 24.25 -15.88
C TRP A 177 4.38 24.67 -14.60
N GLU A 178 3.23 25.33 -14.71
CA GLU A 178 2.41 25.69 -13.56
C GLU A 178 1.86 24.46 -12.84
N ILE A 179 1.38 23.45 -13.58
CA ILE A 179 0.89 22.20 -12.99
C ILE A 179 2.01 21.51 -12.21
N ASP A 180 3.17 21.30 -12.84
CA ASP A 180 4.33 20.65 -12.20
C ASP A 180 4.70 21.31 -10.87
N LYS A 181 4.83 22.64 -10.87
CA LYS A 181 5.18 23.43 -9.68
C LYS A 181 4.16 23.33 -8.53
N HIS A 182 2.92 22.95 -8.82
CA HIS A 182 1.84 22.86 -7.83
C HIS A 182 1.58 21.45 -7.32
N VAL A 183 2.07 20.40 -8.00
CA VAL A 183 1.89 18.98 -7.59
C VAL A 183 2.27 18.76 -6.12
N ASN A 184 3.46 19.19 -5.71
CA ASN A 184 3.95 19.03 -4.32
C ASN A 184 3.18 19.85 -3.27
N LYS A 185 2.23 20.70 -3.67
CA LYS A 185 1.44 21.53 -2.75
C LYS A 185 0.04 20.95 -2.49
N VAL A 186 -0.34 19.92 -3.23
CA VAL A 186 -1.63 19.27 -3.06
C VAL A 186 -1.54 18.37 -1.83
N ALA A 187 -2.36 18.65 -0.83
CA ALA A 187 -2.49 17.83 0.38
C ALA A 187 -3.93 17.90 0.89
N LEU A 188 -4.41 16.83 1.54
CA LEU A 188 -5.72 16.83 2.17
C LEU A 188 -5.69 17.71 3.43
N GLY A 189 -6.60 18.67 3.55
CA GLY A 189 -6.67 19.54 4.72
C GLY A 189 -5.63 20.66 4.77
N ALA A 190 -4.98 20.99 3.64
CA ALA A 190 -4.15 22.19 3.55
C ALA A 190 -5.01 23.47 3.72
N GLU A 191 -4.67 24.29 4.73
CA GLU A 191 -5.15 25.68 4.90
C GLU A 191 -4.25 26.68 4.16
#